data_AF-A0A5A9NBW4-F1
#
_entry.id   AF-A0A5A9NBW4-F1
#
_cell.length_a   1.000
_cell.length_b   1.000
_cell.length_c   1.000
_cell.angle_alpha   90.00
_cell.angle_beta   90.00
_cell.angle_gamma   90.00
#
_symmetry.space_group_name_H-M   'P 1'
#
loop_
_entity.id
_entity.type
_entity.pdbx_description
1 polymer ?
#
loop_
_entity_poly.entity_id
_entity_poly.type
_entity_poly.pdbx_seq_one_letter_code
_entity_poly.pdbx_strand_id
1 'polypeptide(L)'
;MSSYSSGASLGGGISSGSIRRSFSSRSASAAPIGRMSSVSVRRSAGLGGGIGGGFGGGLGGGYGGGYGGGVSGGYGGSIGGGYGGGYGGGIGIPPITSVSINPSLLAPLNLEIDPNIQLVRTQEKEQIKNLNNRFASFIDKVRVLEQQNKVLETKWTLVQEHTSSRSNIDAMFDAYIGNLRRQLDGLGNDKMKLEGELKNMQNMVEDFKTKYETEINKRAGVENEFVLLKKDVDSAYMNKIELEVKVEALQDEISFLRTIYEEELSDLQGQIKDTMVVVEMDNSRNLDMEAIVAEVRAQYEDIANRSRAEAEMWYKQKFEEIQTSASQYGDDVRSTKVEIAELSRMISRLQNEIESVKGQRVSLETQITEAEVHGEASVQEATLRIRQLETALQKAKQDMARQVHEYQDLMNVKLALDIEIATYRKLLEGEEIRSVTLSRFFS
;
A
#
# COMPACT_ATOMS: atom_id res chain seq x y z
N MET A 1 36.34 105.71 23.04
CA MET A 1 37.00 105.39 24.33
C MET A 1 36.89 103.90 24.54
N SER A 2 38.04 103.24 24.78
CA SER A 2 38.27 101.96 25.48
C SER A 2 37.40 100.74 25.12
N SER A 3 37.91 99.73 24.37
CA SER A 3 38.70 98.55 24.84
C SER A 3 37.86 97.62 25.74
N TYR A 4 37.64 96.32 25.47
CA TYR A 4 38.56 95.18 25.27
C TYR A 4 37.77 94.03 24.56
N SER A 5 38.33 93.29 23.59
CA SER A 5 39.08 92.01 23.74
C SER A 5 38.19 90.86 24.29
N SER A 6 38.06 89.66 23.71
CA SER A 6 38.96 88.82 22.90
C SER A 6 38.11 87.78 22.16
N GLY A 7 38.42 87.39 20.91
CA GLY A 7 39.19 86.17 20.58
C GLY A 7 38.25 84.96 20.38
N ALA A 8 38.25 84.19 19.30
CA ALA A 8 39.35 83.81 18.43
C ALA A 8 38.88 83.57 16.97
N SER A 9 39.72 84.07 16.07
CA SER A 9 39.93 83.67 14.68
C SER A 9 40.62 82.29 14.66
N LEU A 10 40.94 81.56 13.60
CA LEU A 10 40.92 81.57 12.12
C LEU A 10 41.25 80.08 11.83
N GLY A 11 40.63 79.39 10.90
CA GLY A 11 40.94 79.52 9.48
C GLY A 11 41.75 78.31 8.98
N GLY A 12 41.38 77.83 7.79
CA GLY A 12 42.32 77.26 6.82
C GLY A 12 42.27 75.76 6.60
N GLY A 13 42.14 75.37 5.33
CA GLY A 13 42.93 74.25 4.81
C GLY A 13 42.18 73.18 4.02
N ILE A 14 42.08 73.41 2.71
CA ILE A 14 41.66 72.45 1.67
C ILE A 14 42.62 71.25 1.61
N SER A 15 42.11 70.02 1.46
CA SER A 15 42.79 68.98 0.68
C SER A 15 41.85 67.89 0.13
N SER A 16 41.82 67.83 -1.21
CA SER A 16 41.74 66.67 -2.12
C SER A 16 41.40 65.27 -1.54
N GLY A 17 40.32 64.66 -2.03
CA GLY A 17 40.07 63.22 -1.90
C GLY A 17 38.93 62.72 -2.78
N SER A 18 39.22 62.53 -4.08
CA SER A 18 38.32 61.93 -5.06
C SER A 18 37.89 60.50 -4.65
N ILE A 19 36.60 60.27 -4.40
CA ILE A 19 36.02 58.92 -4.34
C ILE A 19 34.91 58.82 -5.39
N ARG A 20 35.29 58.27 -6.55
CA ARG A 20 34.35 57.69 -7.52
C ARG A 20 33.85 56.36 -6.95
N ARG A 21 32.54 56.18 -6.80
CA ARG A 21 31.92 54.84 -6.74
C ARG A 21 31.01 54.69 -7.95
N SER A 22 31.52 53.95 -8.94
CA SER A 22 30.77 53.49 -10.11
C SER A 22 29.88 52.32 -9.69
N PHE A 23 28.59 52.40 -10.00
CA PHE A 23 27.76 51.22 -10.17
C PHE A 23 28.23 50.46 -11.42
N SER A 24 28.35 49.14 -11.33
CA SER A 24 28.51 48.28 -12.49
C SER A 24 27.59 47.08 -12.37
N SER A 25 26.51 47.14 -13.13
CA SER A 25 25.72 45.99 -13.55
C SER A 25 26.56 45.19 -14.55
N ARG A 26 26.83 43.91 -14.30
CA ARG A 26 27.27 42.99 -15.35
C ARG A 26 26.81 41.56 -15.05
N SER A 27 25.75 41.22 -15.78
CA SER A 27 25.26 39.91 -16.21
C SER A 27 26.31 38.81 -16.29
N ALA A 28 26.07 37.70 -15.58
CA ALA A 28 26.72 36.42 -15.81
C ALA A 28 25.87 35.60 -16.80
N SER A 29 26.44 35.40 -17.99
CA SER A 29 25.98 34.45 -19.00
C SER A 29 26.29 33.02 -18.56
N ALA A 30 25.25 32.18 -18.41
CA ALA A 30 25.41 30.75 -18.27
C ALA A 30 25.55 30.10 -19.66
N ALA A 31 26.64 29.36 -19.86
CA ALA A 31 26.85 28.51 -21.03
C ALA A 31 26.08 27.17 -20.89
N PRO A 32 25.76 26.49 -22.01
CA PRO A 32 24.82 25.37 -22.02
C PRO A 32 25.53 24.05 -21.68
N ILE A 33 24.94 23.28 -20.78
CA ILE A 33 25.37 21.90 -20.50
C ILE A 33 24.38 20.93 -21.15
N GLY A 34 24.88 20.22 -22.17
CA GLY A 34 24.73 18.78 -22.32
C GLY A 34 23.32 18.21 -22.51
N ARG A 35 22.94 18.04 -23.78
CA ARG A 35 21.97 17.03 -24.21
C ARG A 35 22.46 15.63 -23.79
N MET A 36 21.68 14.93 -22.95
CA MET A 36 21.64 13.47 -22.92
C MET A 36 20.24 13.02 -23.31
N SER A 37 20.13 12.54 -24.54
CA SER A 37 18.97 11.85 -25.08
C SER A 37 18.96 10.41 -24.60
N SER A 38 18.02 10.04 -23.72
CA SER A 38 17.61 8.66 -23.51
C SER A 38 16.28 8.42 -24.22
N VAL A 39 16.39 7.73 -25.35
CA VAL A 39 15.26 7.16 -26.10
C VAL A 39 14.60 6.11 -25.21
N SER A 40 13.38 6.37 -24.76
CA SER A 40 12.50 5.33 -24.23
C SER A 40 11.42 5.04 -25.28
N VAL A 41 11.56 3.87 -25.91
CA VAL A 41 10.59 3.30 -26.85
C VAL A 41 9.33 2.97 -26.06
N ARG A 42 8.31 3.83 -26.11
CA ARG A 42 6.95 3.45 -25.72
C ARG A 42 6.33 2.67 -26.87
N ARG A 43 6.29 1.35 -26.74
CA ARG A 43 5.40 0.50 -27.54
C ARG A 43 3.96 0.83 -27.14
N SER A 44 3.26 1.52 -28.03
CA SER A 44 1.80 1.57 -28.05
C SER A 44 1.27 0.22 -28.52
N ALA A 45 0.77 -0.58 -27.59
CA ALA A 45 -0.16 -1.66 -27.89
C ALA A 45 -1.49 -1.27 -27.23
N GLY A 46 -2.43 -0.82 -28.07
CA GLY A 46 -3.81 -0.67 -27.67
C GLY A 46 -4.43 -2.03 -27.42
N LEU A 47 -5.24 -2.13 -26.37
CA LEU A 47 -6.23 -3.18 -26.23
C LEU A 47 -7.57 -2.51 -25.94
N GLY A 48 -8.29 -2.23 -27.02
CA GLY A 48 -9.74 -2.28 -27.04
C GLY A 48 -10.15 -3.62 -27.66
N GLY A 49 -11.28 -4.16 -27.21
CA GLY A 49 -11.93 -5.33 -27.80
C GLY A 49 -12.14 -6.46 -26.81
N GLY A 50 -13.39 -6.66 -26.40
CA GLY A 50 -13.80 -7.74 -25.52
C GLY A 50 -14.27 -9.01 -26.24
N ILE A 51 -15.08 -9.75 -25.47
CA ILE A 51 -15.98 -10.88 -25.82
C ILE A 51 -15.40 -12.30 -25.64
N GLY A 52 -16.14 -13.07 -24.82
CA GLY A 52 -16.24 -14.54 -24.82
C GLY A 52 -15.26 -15.23 -23.87
N GLY A 53 -15.62 -16.13 -22.97
CA GLY A 53 -16.82 -16.92 -22.75
C GLY A 53 -16.39 -18.18 -21.97
N GLY A 54 -17.30 -18.80 -21.22
CA GLY A 54 -17.14 -20.18 -20.74
C GLY A 54 -16.82 -20.36 -19.25
N PHE A 55 -17.90 -20.44 -18.46
CA PHE A 55 -17.94 -21.30 -17.29
C PHE A 55 -17.75 -22.76 -17.74
N GLY A 56 -16.84 -23.49 -17.09
CA GLY A 56 -16.67 -24.93 -17.26
C GLY A 56 -16.24 -25.56 -15.95
N GLY A 57 -17.15 -26.34 -15.35
CA GLY A 57 -16.93 -27.04 -14.10
C GLY A 57 -16.01 -28.26 -14.24
N GLY A 58 -15.47 -28.68 -13.10
CA GLY A 58 -14.72 -29.93 -12.95
C GLY A 58 -14.75 -30.39 -11.50
N LEU A 59 -15.70 -31.26 -11.18
CA LEU A 59 -15.75 -32.09 -9.97
C LEU A 59 -14.56 -33.07 -9.97
N GLY A 60 -13.93 -33.24 -8.82
CA GLY A 60 -12.93 -34.27 -8.59
C GLY A 60 -12.74 -34.50 -7.10
N GLY A 61 -13.51 -35.44 -6.54
CA GLY A 61 -13.41 -35.86 -5.15
C GLY A 61 -12.19 -36.75 -4.90
N GLY A 62 -11.73 -36.74 -3.65
CA GLY A 62 -10.70 -37.64 -3.14
C GLY A 62 -10.75 -37.67 -1.62
N TYR A 63 -11.49 -38.64 -1.10
CA TYR A 63 -11.43 -39.06 0.30
C TYR A 63 -10.07 -39.72 0.58
N GLY A 64 -9.46 -39.40 1.72
CA GLY A 64 -8.28 -40.07 2.23
C GLY A 64 -8.13 -39.81 3.72
N GLY A 65 -8.62 -40.74 4.55
CA GLY A 65 -8.61 -40.64 5.99
C GLY A 65 -7.21 -40.73 6.59
N GLY A 66 -6.93 -39.84 7.53
CA GLY A 66 -5.81 -39.94 8.46
C GLY A 66 -6.28 -40.61 9.75
N TYR A 67 -5.64 -41.73 10.10
CA TYR A 67 -5.59 -42.23 11.48
C TYR A 67 -4.12 -42.38 11.85
N GLY A 68 -3.72 -41.67 12.90
CA GLY A 68 -2.40 -41.75 13.52
C GLY A 68 -2.54 -41.82 15.04
N GLY A 69 -1.69 -42.66 15.66
CA GLY A 69 -1.39 -42.75 17.10
C GLY A 69 -2.40 -43.60 17.91
N GLY A 70 -2.06 -44.67 18.62
CA GLY A 70 -0.79 -45.24 19.07
C GLY A 70 -0.81 -45.37 20.59
N VAL A 71 -0.85 -46.59 21.18
CA VAL A 71 -0.52 -46.86 22.60
C VAL A 71 -0.11 -48.33 22.80
N SER A 72 0.85 -48.52 23.72
CA SER A 72 1.33 -49.75 24.40
C SER A 72 2.53 -50.46 23.73
N GLY A 73 3.63 -50.76 24.42
CA GLY A 73 3.96 -50.58 25.83
C GLY A 73 5.48 -50.71 26.02
N GLY A 74 5.99 -49.99 27.01
CA GLY A 74 7.39 -50.07 27.45
C GLY A 74 7.53 -50.77 28.79
N TYR A 75 8.79 -51.15 29.05
CA TYR A 75 9.42 -51.46 30.34
C TYR A 75 9.16 -52.81 31.02
N GLY A 76 10.27 -53.55 31.21
CA GLY A 76 10.78 -53.78 32.56
C GLY A 76 10.90 -55.24 33.02
N GLY A 77 12.07 -55.58 33.57
CA GLY A 77 12.13 -56.38 34.79
C GLY A 77 12.66 -57.81 34.67
N SER A 78 13.95 -57.97 34.96
CA SER A 78 14.60 -59.21 35.40
C SER A 78 14.12 -59.64 36.81
N ILE A 79 14.63 -60.81 37.28
CA ILE A 79 14.53 -61.43 38.64
C ILE A 79 13.39 -62.46 38.71
N GLY A 80 13.51 -63.69 39.22
CA GLY A 80 14.48 -64.51 40.00
C GLY A 80 13.79 -65.90 40.14
N GLY A 81 14.45 -67.05 40.34
CA GLY A 81 15.31 -67.45 41.45
C GLY A 81 14.56 -68.43 42.38
N GLY A 82 15.17 -69.60 42.69
CA GLY A 82 14.78 -70.50 43.79
C GLY A 82 14.44 -71.93 43.35
N TYR A 83 15.33 -72.93 43.48
CA TYR A 83 15.70 -73.73 44.66
C TYR A 83 14.59 -74.59 45.28
N GLY A 84 14.85 -75.91 45.34
CA GLY A 84 14.84 -76.64 46.61
C GLY A 84 13.79 -77.73 46.86
N GLY A 85 14.28 -78.96 47.10
CA GLY A 85 13.71 -80.01 48.00
C GLY A 85 12.47 -80.74 47.49
N GLY A 86 12.30 -82.06 47.60
CA GLY A 86 12.90 -83.07 48.49
C GLY A 86 11.78 -83.90 49.14
N TYR A 87 12.01 -85.20 49.34
CA TYR A 87 11.16 -86.23 49.99
C TYR A 87 10.02 -86.81 49.14
N GLY A 88 9.74 -88.12 49.12
CA GLY A 88 10.26 -89.26 49.88
C GLY A 88 9.31 -90.45 49.72
N GLY A 89 9.84 -91.68 49.88
CA GLY A 89 9.11 -92.96 49.85
C GLY A 89 9.68 -93.87 48.77
N GLY A 90 10.59 -94.82 49.02
CA GLY A 90 10.62 -95.77 50.13
C GLY A 90 9.72 -96.96 49.79
N ILE A 91 10.27 -98.08 49.30
CA ILE A 91 10.33 -99.44 49.88
C ILE A 91 10.87 -100.32 48.72
N GLY A 92 11.77 -101.30 48.79
CA GLY A 92 12.58 -101.97 49.80
C GLY A 92 13.34 -103.11 49.08
N ILE A 93 14.62 -103.32 49.40
CA ILE A 93 15.50 -104.46 48.99
C ILE A 93 15.51 -105.41 50.22
N PRO A 94 15.58 -106.78 50.20
CA PRO A 94 16.50 -107.69 49.47
C PRO A 94 15.91 -109.14 49.29
N PRO A 95 16.60 -110.32 49.30
CA PRO A 95 17.96 -110.77 48.91
C PRO A 95 17.97 -111.99 47.92
N ILE A 96 19.17 -112.45 47.54
CA ILE A 96 19.47 -113.66 46.74
C ILE A 96 19.24 -114.95 47.56
N THR A 97 18.59 -115.98 46.99
CA THR A 97 18.77 -117.40 47.39
C THR A 97 18.57 -118.37 46.21
N SER A 98 19.41 -119.40 46.17
CA SER A 98 19.46 -120.49 45.18
C SER A 98 18.41 -121.58 45.47
N VAL A 99 17.68 -122.07 44.45
CA VAL A 99 16.88 -123.31 44.56
C VAL A 99 16.91 -124.12 43.26
N SER A 100 17.61 -125.25 43.34
CA SER A 100 17.28 -126.59 42.81
C SER A 100 16.56 -126.72 41.47
N ILE A 101 17.28 -127.32 40.50
CA ILE A 101 16.73 -127.94 39.29
C ILE A 101 15.85 -129.11 39.72
N ASN A 102 14.55 -129.04 39.43
CA ASN A 102 13.62 -130.15 39.61
C ASN A 102 13.77 -131.11 38.40
N PRO A 103 14.37 -132.31 38.54
CA PRO A 103 14.68 -133.20 37.41
C PRO A 103 13.45 -133.87 36.78
N SER A 104 12.24 -133.45 37.14
CA SER A 104 10.97 -134.04 36.72
C SER A 104 10.12 -133.14 35.81
N LEU A 105 10.66 -132.01 35.33
CA LEU A 105 10.03 -131.16 34.29
C LEU A 105 10.82 -131.13 32.97
N LEU A 106 11.80 -132.04 32.83
CA LEU A 106 12.59 -132.31 31.61
C LEU A 106 11.94 -133.38 30.71
N ALA A 107 10.61 -133.43 30.67
CA ALA A 107 9.91 -134.06 29.56
C ALA A 107 9.73 -132.98 28.48
N PRO A 108 10.18 -133.18 27.23
CA PRO A 108 9.82 -132.27 26.16
C PRO A 108 8.29 -132.29 26.05
N LEU A 109 7.64 -131.23 26.54
CA LEU A 109 6.25 -130.95 26.22
C LEU A 109 6.23 -130.68 24.72
N ASN A 110 5.84 -131.69 23.96
CA ASN A 110 5.49 -131.59 22.55
C ASN A 110 4.20 -130.75 22.47
N LEU A 111 4.35 -129.44 22.66
CA LEU A 111 3.38 -128.49 22.14
C LEU A 111 3.60 -128.52 20.64
N GLU A 112 2.82 -129.34 19.95
CA GLU A 112 2.47 -129.06 18.57
C GLU A 112 1.89 -127.65 18.57
N ILE A 113 2.77 -126.65 18.43
CA ILE A 113 2.39 -125.28 18.18
C ILE A 113 1.68 -125.36 16.85
N ASP A 114 0.36 -125.25 16.91
CA ASP A 114 -0.53 -125.28 15.76
C ASP A 114 0.14 -124.55 14.59
N PRO A 115 0.39 -125.22 13.44
CA PRO A 115 1.04 -124.59 12.29
C PRO A 115 0.32 -123.31 11.82
N ASN A 116 -0.95 -123.12 12.21
CA ASN A 116 -1.66 -121.85 12.04
C ASN A 116 -1.12 -120.71 12.94
N ILE A 117 -0.71 -120.96 14.18
CA ILE A 117 -0.25 -119.91 15.11
C ILE A 117 1.14 -119.37 14.71
N GLN A 118 2.03 -120.21 14.18
CA GLN A 118 3.31 -119.74 13.63
C GLN A 118 3.11 -118.90 12.37
N LEU A 119 2.16 -119.29 11.50
CA LEU A 119 1.83 -118.54 10.29
C LEU A 119 1.20 -117.18 10.61
N VAL A 120 0.32 -117.12 11.61
CA VAL A 120 -0.25 -115.85 12.12
C VAL A 120 0.84 -114.97 12.73
N ARG A 121 1.77 -115.51 13.53
CA ARG A 121 2.88 -114.74 14.13
C ARG A 121 3.88 -114.22 13.09
N THR A 122 4.18 -114.99 12.04
CA THR A 122 5.03 -114.51 10.94
C THR A 122 4.31 -113.47 10.10
N GLN A 123 3.01 -113.65 9.84
CA GLN A 123 2.17 -112.67 9.14
C GLN A 123 1.98 -111.37 9.93
N GLU A 124 1.79 -111.43 11.26
CA GLU A 124 1.78 -110.27 12.15
C GLU A 124 3.14 -109.56 12.16
N LYS A 125 4.25 -110.31 12.23
CA LYS A 125 5.60 -109.73 12.17
C LYS A 125 5.86 -109.04 10.83
N GLU A 126 5.33 -109.58 9.73
CA GLU A 126 5.44 -108.99 8.40
C GLU A 126 4.51 -107.77 8.21
N GLN A 127 3.31 -107.80 8.79
CA GLN A 127 2.44 -106.63 8.90
C GLN A 127 3.09 -105.52 9.73
N ILE A 128 3.68 -105.85 10.89
CA ILE A 128 4.43 -104.89 11.72
C ILE A 128 5.63 -104.35 10.95
N LYS A 129 6.38 -105.17 10.22
CA LYS A 129 7.46 -104.69 9.34
C LYS A 129 6.95 -103.74 8.25
N ASN A 130 5.83 -104.06 7.60
CA ASN A 130 5.21 -103.19 6.60
C ASN A 130 4.72 -101.87 7.20
N LEU A 131 4.10 -101.91 8.38
CA LEU A 131 3.73 -100.72 9.12
C LEU A 131 4.96 -99.91 9.52
N ASN A 132 6.02 -100.55 10.00
CA ASN A 132 7.24 -99.87 10.41
C ASN A 132 7.98 -99.25 9.21
N ASN A 133 8.01 -99.92 8.06
CA ASN A 133 8.52 -99.35 6.81
C ASN A 133 7.66 -98.16 6.35
N ARG A 134 6.34 -98.24 6.49
CA ARG A 134 5.44 -97.10 6.24
C ARG A 134 5.70 -95.96 7.22
N PHE A 135 5.88 -96.24 8.51
CA PHE A 135 6.24 -95.23 9.51
C PHE A 135 7.60 -94.59 9.23
N ALA A 136 8.62 -95.36 8.85
CA ALA A 136 9.91 -94.84 8.42
C ALA A 136 9.75 -93.91 7.21
N SER A 137 8.93 -94.30 6.21
CA SER A 137 8.65 -93.44 5.05
C SER A 137 7.88 -92.16 5.42
N PHE A 138 7.00 -92.21 6.42
CA PHE A 138 6.32 -91.03 6.95
C PHE A 138 7.26 -90.12 7.73
N ILE A 139 8.14 -90.68 8.55
CA ILE A 139 9.17 -89.93 9.28
C ILE A 139 10.12 -89.23 8.29
N ASP A 140 10.56 -89.92 7.25
CA ASP A 140 11.39 -89.32 6.20
C ASP A 140 10.65 -88.21 5.45
N LYS A 141 9.36 -88.40 5.18
CA LYS A 141 8.53 -87.37 4.54
C LYS A 141 8.33 -86.14 5.43
N VAL A 142 8.10 -86.34 6.74
CA VAL A 142 8.02 -85.24 7.72
C VAL A 142 9.36 -84.52 7.81
N ARG A 143 10.49 -85.24 7.86
CA ARG A 143 11.82 -84.63 7.88
C ARG A 143 12.10 -83.81 6.62
N VAL A 144 11.72 -84.31 5.43
CA VAL A 144 11.85 -83.55 4.17
C VAL A 144 10.96 -82.30 4.19
N LEU A 145 9.72 -82.41 4.67
CA LEU A 145 8.81 -81.27 4.79
C LEU A 145 9.29 -80.23 5.81
N GLU A 146 9.82 -80.66 6.96
CA GLU A 146 10.45 -79.78 7.95
C GLU A 146 11.67 -79.05 7.38
N GLN A 147 12.52 -79.78 6.64
CA GLN A 147 13.67 -79.19 5.97
C GLN A 147 13.21 -78.18 4.89
N GLN A 148 12.16 -78.50 4.14
CA GLN A 148 11.58 -77.58 3.15
C GLN A 148 10.99 -76.34 3.81
N ASN A 149 10.26 -76.49 4.91
CA ASN A 149 9.71 -75.37 5.67
C ASN A 149 10.83 -74.48 6.21
N LYS A 150 11.92 -75.05 6.71
CA LYS A 150 13.07 -74.28 7.19
C LYS A 150 13.78 -73.51 6.06
N VAL A 151 13.83 -74.09 4.86
CA VAL A 151 14.33 -73.40 3.67
C VAL A 151 13.36 -72.28 3.24
N LEU A 152 12.05 -72.51 3.31
CA LEU A 152 11.06 -71.47 3.02
C LEU A 152 11.10 -70.34 4.05
N GLU A 153 11.31 -70.64 5.32
CA GLU A 153 11.42 -69.67 6.40
C GLU A 153 12.66 -68.79 6.21
N THR A 154 13.82 -69.39 5.91
CA THR A 154 15.05 -68.63 5.59
C THR A 154 14.94 -67.82 4.31
N LYS A 155 14.25 -68.33 3.27
CA LYS A 155 13.94 -67.55 2.07
C LYS A 155 12.99 -66.40 2.39
N TRP A 156 12.00 -66.61 3.24
CA TRP A 156 11.06 -65.58 3.68
C TRP A 156 11.78 -64.47 4.43
N THR A 157 12.64 -64.80 5.40
CA THR A 157 13.41 -63.81 6.14
C THR A 157 14.34 -63.02 5.22
N LEU A 158 15.01 -63.70 4.27
CA LEU A 158 15.91 -63.05 3.33
C LEU A 158 15.16 -62.12 2.35
N VAL A 159 14.01 -62.56 1.82
CA VAL A 159 13.16 -61.72 0.95
C VAL A 159 12.60 -60.55 1.75
N GLN A 160 12.22 -60.74 3.01
CA GLN A 160 11.70 -59.69 3.86
C GLN A 160 12.77 -58.66 4.23
N GLU A 161 14.01 -59.06 4.51
CA GLU A 161 15.13 -58.12 4.70
C GLU A 161 15.45 -57.35 3.41
N HIS A 162 15.45 -58.03 2.25
CA HIS A 162 15.74 -57.38 0.97
C HIS A 162 14.63 -56.41 0.53
N THR A 163 13.36 -56.74 0.82
CA THR A 163 12.20 -55.87 0.52
C THR A 163 12.05 -54.74 1.56
N SER A 164 12.58 -54.91 2.77
CA SER A 164 12.58 -53.89 3.83
C SER A 164 13.68 -52.84 3.67
N SER A 165 14.23 -52.68 2.46
CA SER A 165 14.98 -51.48 2.08
C SER A 165 14.04 -50.28 2.17
N ARG A 166 13.83 -49.76 3.38
CA ARG A 166 13.00 -48.57 3.66
C ARG A 166 13.58 -47.43 2.84
N SER A 167 12.92 -47.10 1.74
CA SER A 167 13.36 -46.05 0.83
C SER A 167 13.40 -44.73 1.59
N ASN A 168 14.58 -44.11 1.68
CA ASN A 168 14.81 -42.81 2.34
C ASN A 168 14.21 -41.61 1.56
N ILE A 169 13.25 -41.90 0.68
CA ILE A 169 12.64 -40.96 -0.26
C ILE A 169 11.71 -40.00 0.48
N ASP A 170 10.94 -40.50 1.45
CA ASP A 170 10.04 -39.66 2.24
C ASP A 170 10.83 -38.61 3.03
N ALA A 171 11.95 -39.01 3.66
CA ALA A 171 12.81 -38.07 4.38
C ALA A 171 13.49 -37.04 3.45
N MET A 172 13.82 -37.42 2.20
CA MET A 172 14.33 -36.48 1.20
C MET A 172 13.26 -35.48 0.76
N PHE A 173 12.03 -35.93 0.54
CA PHE A 173 10.91 -35.05 0.21
C PHE A 173 10.56 -34.14 1.38
N ASP A 174 10.53 -34.63 2.61
CA ASP A 174 10.29 -33.82 3.80
C ASP A 174 11.37 -32.76 4.00
N ALA A 175 12.65 -33.10 3.76
CA ALA A 175 13.74 -32.13 3.79
C ALA A 175 13.60 -31.07 2.68
N TYR A 176 13.22 -31.47 1.48
CA TYR A 176 12.99 -30.55 0.35
C TYR A 176 11.80 -29.63 0.59
N ILE A 177 10.67 -30.17 1.08
CA ILE A 177 9.47 -29.42 1.47
C ILE A 177 9.81 -28.45 2.61
N GLY A 178 10.57 -28.90 3.61
CA GLY A 178 11.03 -28.06 4.71
C GLY A 178 11.91 -26.89 4.23
N ASN A 179 12.80 -27.15 3.27
CA ASN A 179 13.62 -26.12 2.65
C ASN A 179 12.77 -25.11 1.84
N LEU A 180 11.81 -25.59 1.04
CA LEU A 180 10.89 -24.72 0.30
C LEU A 180 10.04 -23.85 1.22
N ARG A 181 9.55 -24.40 2.35
CA ARG A 181 8.82 -23.62 3.36
C ARG A 181 9.68 -22.52 3.97
N ARG A 182 10.93 -22.83 4.34
CA ARG A 182 11.88 -21.81 4.83
C ARG A 182 12.18 -20.72 3.81
N GLN A 183 12.29 -21.08 2.52
CA GLN A 183 12.47 -20.09 1.46
C GLN A 183 11.24 -19.20 1.30
N LEU A 184 10.04 -19.78 1.38
CA LEU A 184 8.78 -19.02 1.34
C LEU A 184 8.67 -18.06 2.53
N ASP A 185 9.02 -18.51 3.74
CA ASP A 185 9.03 -17.68 4.94
C ASP A 185 10.07 -16.55 4.83
N GLY A 186 11.26 -16.85 4.30
CA GLY A 186 12.31 -15.86 4.03
C GLY A 186 11.84 -14.79 3.03
N LEU A 187 11.29 -15.22 1.90
CA LEU A 187 10.69 -14.32 0.90
C LEU A 187 9.51 -13.52 1.47
N GLY A 188 8.71 -14.12 2.36
CA GLY A 188 7.62 -13.45 3.06
C GLY A 188 8.12 -12.32 3.96
N ASN A 189 9.18 -12.57 4.73
CA ASN A 189 9.81 -11.56 5.58
C ASN A 189 10.45 -10.43 4.75
N ASP A 190 11.13 -10.76 3.66
CA ASP A 190 11.72 -9.77 2.75
C ASP A 190 10.63 -8.92 2.08
N LYS A 191 9.53 -9.54 1.67
CA LYS A 191 8.36 -8.83 1.14
C LYS A 191 7.81 -7.84 2.18
N MET A 192 7.58 -8.27 3.42
CA MET A 192 7.08 -7.40 4.48
C MET A 192 8.04 -6.23 4.77
N LYS A 193 9.35 -6.49 4.75
CA LYS A 193 10.38 -5.45 4.92
C LYS A 193 10.33 -4.43 3.79
N LEU A 194 10.30 -4.90 2.54
CA LEU A 194 10.22 -4.04 1.35
C LEU A 194 8.92 -3.24 1.30
N GLU A 195 7.79 -3.84 1.69
CA GLU A 195 6.51 -3.13 1.82
C GLU A 195 6.59 -2.03 2.89
N GLY A 196 7.28 -2.28 4.00
CA GLY A 196 7.55 -1.27 5.03
C GLY A 196 8.42 -0.11 4.52
N GLU A 197 9.52 -0.41 3.82
CA GLU A 197 10.40 0.59 3.21
C GLU A 197 9.68 1.42 2.13
N LEU A 198 8.87 0.76 1.30
CA LEU A 198 8.05 1.41 0.29
C LEU A 198 7.03 2.36 0.91
N LYS A 199 6.33 1.93 1.97
CA LYS A 199 5.40 2.78 2.70
C LYS A 199 6.11 3.98 3.35
N ASN A 200 7.28 3.77 3.94
CA ASN A 200 8.07 4.85 4.51
C ASN A 200 8.50 5.86 3.45
N MET A 201 8.95 5.39 2.27
CA MET A 201 9.32 6.26 1.17
C MET A 201 8.11 7.03 0.61
N GLN A 202 6.95 6.38 0.49
CA GLN A 202 5.69 7.03 0.09
C GLN A 202 5.31 8.15 1.07
N ASN A 203 5.36 7.89 2.38
CA ASN A 203 5.10 8.91 3.40
C ASN A 203 6.07 10.08 3.28
N MET A 204 7.37 9.81 3.08
CA MET A 204 8.38 10.85 2.89
C MET A 204 8.11 11.71 1.65
N VAL A 205 7.69 11.08 0.55
CA VAL A 205 7.31 11.79 -0.69
C VAL A 205 6.07 12.67 -0.45
N GLU A 206 5.05 12.16 0.24
CA GLU A 206 3.84 12.94 0.53
C GLU A 206 4.13 14.10 1.50
N ASP A 207 5.00 13.89 2.49
CA ASP A 207 5.47 14.95 3.39
C ASP A 207 6.21 16.05 2.62
N PHE A 208 7.11 15.68 1.69
CA PHE A 208 7.81 16.65 0.86
C PHE A 208 6.85 17.38 -0.08
N LYS A 209 5.93 16.68 -0.72
CA LYS A 209 4.91 17.27 -1.57
C LYS A 209 4.07 18.29 -0.79
N THR A 210 3.59 17.92 0.39
CA THR A 210 2.85 18.83 1.28
C THR A 210 3.69 20.06 1.64
N LYS A 211 4.97 19.87 1.99
CA LYS A 211 5.89 20.99 2.26
C LYS A 211 6.06 21.89 1.05
N TYR A 212 6.26 21.33 -0.14
CA TYR A 212 6.37 22.12 -1.38
C TYR A 212 5.10 22.89 -1.70
N GLU A 213 3.92 22.29 -1.53
CA GLU A 213 2.63 22.96 -1.71
C GLU A 213 2.47 24.12 -0.72
N THR A 214 2.82 23.91 0.57
CA THR A 214 2.77 24.99 1.56
C THR A 214 3.75 26.12 1.25
N GLU A 215 4.94 25.80 0.75
CA GLU A 215 5.96 26.79 0.39
C GLU A 215 5.56 27.57 -0.86
N ILE A 216 4.96 26.91 -1.86
CA ILE A 216 4.38 27.58 -3.03
C ILE A 216 3.27 28.54 -2.62
N ASN A 217 2.36 28.11 -1.74
CA ASN A 217 1.28 28.96 -1.25
C ASN A 217 1.81 30.16 -0.45
N LYS A 218 2.83 29.96 0.40
CA LYS A 218 3.49 31.05 1.13
C LYS A 218 4.18 32.04 0.18
N ARG A 219 4.93 31.53 -0.82
CA ARG A 219 5.56 32.37 -1.84
C ARG A 219 4.53 33.17 -2.63
N ALA A 220 3.42 32.56 -3.03
CA ALA A 220 2.33 33.26 -3.71
C ALA A 220 1.71 34.34 -2.81
N GLY A 221 1.54 34.07 -1.52
CA GLY A 221 1.09 35.07 -0.53
C GLY A 221 2.03 36.27 -0.44
N VAL A 222 3.34 36.02 -0.25
CA VAL A 222 4.35 37.08 -0.16
C VAL A 222 4.51 37.84 -1.49
N GLU A 223 4.41 37.16 -2.63
CA GLU A 223 4.45 37.81 -3.95
C GLU A 223 3.24 38.75 -4.14
N ASN A 224 2.05 38.33 -3.72
CA ASN A 224 0.87 39.20 -3.75
C ASN A 224 1.04 40.43 -2.85
N GLU A 225 1.57 40.25 -1.62
CA GLU A 225 1.89 41.37 -0.72
C GLU A 225 2.95 42.30 -1.33
N PHE A 226 3.97 41.76 -2.00
CA PHE A 226 4.99 42.53 -2.69
C PHE A 226 4.40 43.37 -3.84
N VAL A 227 3.49 42.80 -4.62
CA VAL A 227 2.78 43.52 -5.71
C VAL A 227 1.93 44.67 -5.14
N LEU A 228 1.22 44.43 -4.02
CA LEU A 228 0.47 45.48 -3.33
C LEU A 228 1.39 46.58 -2.81
N LEU A 229 2.50 46.21 -2.15
CA LEU A 229 3.46 47.17 -1.63
C LEU A 229 4.08 48.01 -2.77
N LYS A 230 4.34 47.40 -3.92
CA LYS A 230 4.81 48.13 -5.11
C LYS A 230 3.80 49.16 -5.58
N LYS A 231 2.52 48.79 -5.64
CA LYS A 231 1.43 49.73 -5.98
C LYS A 231 1.35 50.88 -4.98
N ASP A 232 1.50 50.59 -3.69
CA ASP A 232 1.48 51.62 -2.63
C ASP A 232 2.69 52.56 -2.75
N VAL A 233 3.87 52.04 -3.08
CA VAL A 233 5.08 52.84 -3.37
C VAL A 233 4.88 53.73 -4.60
N ASP A 234 4.33 53.18 -5.69
CA ASP A 234 4.04 53.95 -6.90
C ASP A 234 3.01 55.06 -6.62
N SER A 235 1.96 54.76 -5.84
CA SER A 235 0.97 55.76 -5.41
C SER A 235 1.58 56.85 -4.53
N ALA A 236 2.45 56.48 -3.58
CA ALA A 236 3.16 57.43 -2.73
C ALA A 236 4.11 58.32 -3.56
N TYR A 237 4.76 57.74 -4.58
CA TYR A 237 5.64 58.47 -5.49
C TYR A 237 4.86 59.46 -6.36
N MET A 238 3.69 59.08 -6.88
CA MET A 238 2.81 60.00 -7.61
C MET A 238 2.35 61.16 -6.71
N ASN A 239 1.89 60.86 -5.49
CA ASN A 239 1.52 61.89 -4.51
C ASN A 239 2.69 62.83 -4.18
N LYS A 240 3.92 62.28 -4.06
CA LYS A 240 5.13 63.07 -3.84
C LYS A 240 5.37 64.03 -4.99
N ILE A 241 5.31 63.55 -6.25
CA ILE A 241 5.50 64.40 -7.43
C ILE A 241 4.43 65.49 -7.48
N GLU A 242 3.16 65.17 -7.24
CA GLU A 242 2.08 66.17 -7.21
C GLU A 242 2.32 67.25 -6.15
N LEU A 243 2.85 66.87 -4.97
CA LEU A 243 3.22 67.81 -3.93
C LEU A 243 4.46 68.64 -4.32
N GLU A 244 5.47 68.05 -4.95
CA GLU A 244 6.65 68.77 -5.46
C GLU A 244 6.24 69.83 -6.49
N VAL A 245 5.35 69.50 -7.43
CA VAL A 245 4.81 70.46 -8.41
C VAL A 245 4.03 71.59 -7.73
N LYS A 246 3.22 71.29 -6.70
CA LYS A 246 2.52 72.32 -5.93
C LYS A 246 3.48 73.24 -5.17
N VAL A 247 4.55 72.69 -4.61
CA VAL A 247 5.59 73.47 -3.94
C VAL A 247 6.31 74.38 -4.93
N GLU A 248 6.66 73.88 -6.11
CA GLU A 248 7.29 74.67 -7.18
C GLU A 248 6.37 75.80 -7.65
N ALA A 249 5.10 75.51 -7.91
CA ALA A 249 4.11 76.53 -8.30
C ALA A 249 3.93 77.62 -7.23
N LEU A 250 3.87 77.25 -5.94
CA LEU A 250 3.82 78.22 -4.84
C LEU A 250 5.11 79.03 -4.70
N GLN A 251 6.26 78.40 -4.98
CA GLN A 251 7.56 79.09 -4.95
C GLN A 251 7.65 80.12 -6.09
N ASP A 252 7.17 79.78 -7.28
CA ASP A 252 7.08 80.69 -8.42
C ASP A 252 6.13 81.85 -8.11
N GLU A 253 4.97 81.59 -7.52
CA GLU A 253 4.03 82.63 -7.07
C GLU A 253 4.66 83.58 -6.04
N ILE A 254 5.38 83.04 -5.05
CA ILE A 254 6.12 83.85 -4.07
C ILE A 254 7.19 84.70 -4.76
N SER A 255 7.92 84.14 -5.73
CA SER A 255 8.95 84.87 -6.46
C SER A 255 8.36 86.01 -7.29
N PHE A 256 7.26 85.75 -7.97
CA PHE A 256 6.51 86.73 -8.76
C PHE A 256 6.00 87.89 -7.88
N LEU A 257 5.38 87.57 -6.74
CA LEU A 257 4.92 88.58 -5.80
C LEU A 257 6.07 89.42 -5.24
N ARG A 258 7.23 88.81 -4.95
CA ARG A 258 8.43 89.55 -4.52
C ARG A 258 8.92 90.52 -5.59
N THR A 259 9.00 90.08 -6.85
CA THR A 259 9.41 90.94 -7.96
C THR A 259 8.45 92.11 -8.15
N ILE A 260 7.14 91.85 -8.09
CA ILE A 260 6.11 92.92 -8.14
C ILE A 260 6.31 93.92 -7.01
N TYR A 261 6.41 93.45 -5.76
CA TYR A 261 6.56 94.38 -4.63
C TYR A 261 7.86 95.18 -4.69
N GLU A 262 8.93 94.62 -5.26
CA GLU A 262 10.19 95.32 -5.46
C GLU A 262 10.11 96.37 -6.57
N GLU A 263 9.42 96.08 -7.68
CA GLU A 263 9.09 97.07 -8.71
C GLU A 263 8.17 98.17 -8.17
N GLU A 264 7.08 97.83 -7.48
CA GLU A 264 6.17 98.82 -6.89
C GLU A 264 6.89 99.74 -5.90
N LEU A 265 7.78 99.20 -5.05
CA LEU A 265 8.60 100.00 -4.15
C LEU A 265 9.58 100.91 -4.90
N SER A 266 10.19 100.41 -5.97
CA SER A 266 11.08 101.19 -6.84
C SER A 266 10.33 102.33 -7.54
N ASP A 267 9.14 102.06 -8.08
CA ASP A 267 8.28 103.05 -8.73
C ASP A 267 7.80 104.11 -7.73
N LEU A 268 7.37 103.71 -6.53
CA LEU A 268 7.02 104.66 -5.48
C LEU A 268 8.22 105.51 -5.05
N GLN A 269 9.43 104.93 -4.96
CA GLN A 269 10.65 105.70 -4.71
C GLN A 269 11.02 106.62 -5.88
N GLY A 270 10.78 106.19 -7.12
CA GLY A 270 10.93 106.99 -8.32
C GLY A 270 9.99 108.20 -8.30
N GLN A 271 8.71 107.97 -8.06
CA GLN A 271 7.71 109.03 -7.89
C GLN A 271 8.10 110.01 -6.78
N ILE A 272 8.59 109.53 -5.64
CA ILE A 272 9.05 110.41 -4.55
C ILE A 272 10.27 111.26 -4.99
N LYS A 273 11.22 110.70 -5.75
CA LYS A 273 12.39 111.43 -6.28
C LYS A 273 12.00 112.43 -7.37
N ASP A 274 11.13 112.04 -8.28
CA ASP A 274 10.63 112.90 -9.36
C ASP A 274 9.78 114.05 -8.83
N THR A 275 9.03 113.83 -7.76
CA THR A 275 8.30 114.91 -7.06
C THR A 275 9.25 115.83 -6.28
N MET A 276 10.46 115.37 -5.94
CA MET A 276 11.48 116.16 -5.23
C MET A 276 12.35 117.01 -6.18
N VAL A 277 12.36 116.73 -7.47
CA VAL A 277 12.97 117.59 -8.49
C VAL A 277 11.87 118.44 -9.11
N VAL A 278 11.62 119.60 -8.51
CA VAL A 278 10.88 120.67 -9.17
C VAL A 278 11.70 121.13 -10.38
N VAL A 279 11.38 120.58 -11.55
CA VAL A 279 11.90 121.04 -12.84
C VAL A 279 11.09 122.27 -13.24
N GLU A 280 11.71 123.44 -13.12
CA GLU A 280 11.27 124.63 -13.86
C GLU A 280 11.53 124.38 -15.34
N MET A 281 10.50 123.89 -16.05
CA MET A 281 10.51 123.77 -17.50
C MET A 281 10.30 125.15 -18.12
N ASP A 282 11.37 125.76 -18.62
CA ASP A 282 11.27 126.89 -19.54
C ASP A 282 10.86 126.36 -20.93
N ASN A 283 9.55 126.33 -21.14
CA ASN A 283 8.91 125.78 -22.33
C ASN A 283 8.80 126.86 -23.42
N SER A 284 9.92 127.17 -24.07
CA SER A 284 9.94 128.09 -25.21
C SER A 284 10.50 127.41 -26.45
N ARG A 285 9.82 126.37 -26.93
CA ARG A 285 9.90 125.94 -28.32
C ARG A 285 8.48 125.80 -28.87
N ASN A 286 8.28 126.39 -30.03
CA ASN A 286 7.06 126.29 -30.82
C ASN A 286 6.80 124.82 -31.19
N LEU A 287 6.08 124.14 -30.32
CA LEU A 287 5.53 122.82 -30.54
C LEU A 287 4.33 122.98 -31.46
N ASP A 288 4.34 122.25 -32.59
CA ASP A 288 3.17 122.08 -33.43
C ASP A 288 2.16 121.21 -32.67
N MET A 289 1.30 121.88 -31.90
CA MET A 289 0.32 121.26 -31.02
C MET A 289 -0.65 120.37 -31.81
N GLU A 290 -0.86 120.63 -33.09
CA GLU A 290 -1.81 119.88 -33.90
C GLU A 290 -1.23 118.51 -34.30
N ALA A 291 0.05 118.46 -34.68
CA ALA A 291 0.76 117.21 -34.95
C ALA A 291 0.86 116.30 -33.71
N ILE A 292 1.15 116.88 -32.53
CA ILE A 292 1.28 116.12 -31.28
C ILE A 292 -0.08 115.60 -30.82
N VAL A 293 -1.14 116.40 -30.91
CA VAL A 293 -2.50 115.95 -30.56
C VAL A 293 -2.98 114.85 -31.52
N ALA A 294 -2.62 114.92 -32.81
CA ALA A 294 -2.92 113.86 -33.77
C ALA A 294 -2.16 112.55 -33.45
N GLU A 295 -0.86 112.63 -33.14
CA GLU A 295 -0.03 111.49 -32.73
C GLU A 295 -0.56 110.84 -31.44
N VAL A 296 -0.88 111.64 -30.42
CA VAL A 296 -1.44 111.15 -29.16
C VAL A 296 -2.80 110.49 -29.38
N ARG A 297 -3.67 111.06 -30.23
CA ARG A 297 -4.95 110.43 -30.59
C ARG A 297 -4.74 109.09 -31.29
N ALA A 298 -3.82 109.01 -32.25
CA ALA A 298 -3.49 107.77 -32.94
C ALA A 298 -2.95 106.70 -31.98
N GLN A 299 -2.09 107.09 -31.03
CA GLN A 299 -1.57 106.19 -29.98
C GLN A 299 -2.68 105.67 -29.06
N TYR A 300 -3.62 106.52 -28.63
CA TYR A 300 -4.76 106.09 -27.82
C TYR A 300 -5.69 105.16 -28.59
N GLU A 301 -5.92 105.43 -29.87
CA GLU A 301 -6.74 104.58 -30.74
C GLU A 301 -6.07 103.21 -30.96
N ASP A 302 -4.76 103.18 -31.17
CA ASP A 302 -3.96 101.96 -31.25
C ASP A 302 -3.97 101.14 -29.94
N ILE A 303 -3.81 101.79 -28.79
CA ILE A 303 -3.83 101.13 -27.49
C ILE A 303 -5.23 100.59 -27.20
N ALA A 304 -6.29 101.35 -27.51
CA ALA A 304 -7.67 100.89 -27.37
C ALA A 304 -7.96 99.69 -28.28
N ASN A 305 -7.47 99.71 -29.52
CA ASN A 305 -7.62 98.61 -30.46
C ASN A 305 -6.83 97.37 -30.03
N ARG A 306 -5.59 97.51 -29.54
CA ARG A 306 -4.80 96.40 -28.97
C ARG A 306 -5.48 95.80 -27.75
N SER A 307 -5.91 96.63 -26.80
CA SER A 307 -6.61 96.17 -25.59
C SER A 307 -7.90 95.42 -25.93
N ARG A 308 -8.67 95.92 -26.92
CA ARG A 308 -9.85 95.21 -27.41
C ARG A 308 -9.50 93.87 -28.07
N ALA A 309 -8.50 93.85 -28.93
CA ALA A 309 -8.06 92.62 -29.60
C ALA A 309 -7.54 91.58 -28.60
N GLU A 310 -6.76 92.00 -27.60
CA GLU A 310 -6.26 91.15 -26.52
C GLU A 310 -7.40 90.58 -25.67
N ALA A 311 -8.40 91.39 -25.31
CA ALA A 311 -9.59 90.90 -24.62
C ALA A 311 -10.36 89.88 -25.46
N GLU A 312 -10.58 90.15 -26.75
CA GLU A 312 -11.26 89.22 -27.66
C GLU A 312 -10.48 87.91 -27.86
N MET A 313 -9.14 87.98 -27.98
CA MET A 313 -8.28 86.80 -28.06
C MET A 313 -8.31 85.99 -26.75
N TRP A 314 -8.25 86.66 -25.60
CA TRP A 314 -8.32 86.04 -24.29
C TRP A 314 -9.66 85.31 -24.09
N TYR A 315 -10.78 85.94 -24.46
CA TYR A 315 -12.10 85.30 -24.40
C TYR A 315 -12.20 84.09 -25.35
N LYS A 316 -11.68 84.20 -26.57
CA LYS A 316 -11.66 83.07 -27.53
C LYS A 316 -10.83 81.90 -26.99
N GLN A 317 -9.63 82.17 -26.50
CA GLN A 317 -8.77 81.15 -25.92
C GLN A 317 -9.44 80.49 -24.71
N LYS A 318 -10.06 81.28 -23.83
CA LYS A 318 -10.71 80.72 -22.64
C LYS A 318 -11.95 79.90 -22.97
N PHE A 319 -12.71 80.32 -23.99
CA PHE A 319 -13.83 79.55 -24.50
C PHE A 319 -13.38 78.23 -25.13
N GLU A 320 -12.31 78.25 -25.93
CA GLU A 320 -11.73 77.04 -26.54
C GLU A 320 -11.18 76.07 -25.49
N GLU A 321 -10.53 76.58 -24.43
CA GLU A 321 -10.05 75.78 -23.30
C GLU A 321 -11.20 75.14 -22.52
N ILE A 322 -12.28 75.89 -22.27
CA ILE A 322 -13.50 75.34 -21.63
C ILE A 322 -14.16 74.31 -22.54
N GLN A 323 -14.23 74.56 -23.84
CA GLN A 323 -14.84 73.64 -24.80
C GLN A 323 -14.06 72.34 -24.94
N THR A 324 -12.72 72.43 -25.02
CA THR A 324 -11.84 71.26 -25.12
C THR A 324 -11.84 70.44 -23.83
N SER A 325 -11.75 71.09 -22.67
CA SER A 325 -11.87 70.40 -21.36
C SER A 325 -13.25 69.76 -21.18
N ALA A 326 -14.35 70.44 -21.54
CA ALA A 326 -15.69 69.86 -21.49
C ALA A 326 -15.83 68.64 -22.43
N SER A 327 -15.20 68.67 -23.60
CA SER A 327 -15.17 67.52 -24.51
C SER A 327 -14.40 66.34 -23.91
N GLN A 328 -13.23 66.59 -23.32
CA GLN A 328 -12.41 65.57 -22.66
C GLN A 328 -13.18 64.92 -21.49
N TYR A 329 -13.79 65.72 -20.61
CA TYR A 329 -14.63 65.19 -19.54
C TYR A 329 -15.81 64.37 -20.08
N GLY A 330 -16.42 64.79 -21.18
CA GLY A 330 -17.48 64.03 -21.85
C GLY A 330 -17.00 62.68 -22.41
N ASP A 331 -15.78 62.64 -22.93
CA ASP A 331 -15.15 61.43 -23.46
C ASP A 331 -14.72 60.48 -22.33
N ASP A 332 -14.15 60.99 -21.25
CA ASP A 332 -13.77 60.21 -20.05
C ASP A 332 -14.99 59.57 -19.38
N VAL A 333 -16.07 60.34 -19.23
CA VAL A 333 -17.35 59.81 -18.71
C VAL A 333 -17.90 58.70 -19.63
N ARG A 334 -17.71 58.83 -20.95
CA ARG A 334 -18.13 57.80 -21.90
C ARG A 334 -17.24 56.56 -21.80
N SER A 335 -15.92 56.72 -21.67
CA SER A 335 -14.96 55.62 -21.51
C SER A 335 -15.25 54.83 -20.24
N THR A 336 -15.33 55.53 -19.09
CA THR A 336 -15.65 54.89 -17.80
C THR A 336 -17.00 54.18 -17.82
N LYS A 337 -18.01 54.72 -18.50
CA LYS A 337 -19.31 54.04 -18.67
C LYS A 337 -19.19 52.74 -19.49
N VAL A 338 -18.34 52.71 -20.52
CA VAL A 338 -18.07 51.49 -21.29
C VAL A 338 -17.34 50.46 -20.42
N GLU A 339 -16.32 50.87 -19.68
CA GLU A 339 -15.59 50.00 -18.75
C GLU A 339 -16.51 49.41 -17.68
N ILE A 340 -17.39 50.22 -17.08
CA ILE A 340 -18.39 49.74 -16.12
C ILE A 340 -19.32 48.70 -16.76
N ALA A 341 -19.75 48.91 -18.00
CA ALA A 341 -20.60 47.95 -18.72
C ALA A 341 -19.86 46.64 -19.03
N GLU A 342 -18.57 46.70 -19.37
CA GLU A 342 -17.73 45.52 -19.59
C GLU A 342 -17.48 44.74 -18.30
N LEU A 343 -17.13 45.44 -17.21
CA LEU A 343 -16.99 44.83 -15.89
C LEU A 343 -18.30 44.19 -15.43
N SER A 344 -19.44 44.85 -15.65
CA SER A 344 -20.76 44.29 -15.32
C SER A 344 -21.06 43.01 -16.11
N ARG A 345 -20.68 42.96 -17.40
CA ARG A 345 -20.78 41.74 -18.22
C ARG A 345 -19.85 40.63 -17.73
N MET A 346 -18.62 40.99 -17.33
CA MET A 346 -17.65 40.03 -16.78
C MET A 346 -18.16 39.44 -15.47
N ILE A 347 -18.68 40.26 -14.56
CA ILE A 347 -19.31 39.83 -13.31
C ILE A 347 -20.43 38.83 -13.60
N SER A 348 -21.34 39.17 -14.52
CA SER A 348 -22.46 38.29 -14.88
C SER A 348 -21.98 36.94 -15.45
N ARG A 349 -20.91 36.96 -16.26
CA ARG A 349 -20.30 35.73 -16.81
C ARG A 349 -19.69 34.86 -15.70
N LEU A 350 -18.92 35.45 -14.81
CA LEU A 350 -18.30 34.75 -13.69
C LEU A 350 -19.35 34.20 -12.72
N GLN A 351 -20.44 34.94 -12.47
CA GLN A 351 -21.56 34.45 -11.67
C GLN A 351 -22.22 33.21 -12.30
N ASN A 352 -22.44 33.22 -13.62
CA ASN A 352 -22.98 32.05 -14.33
C ASN A 352 -22.01 30.86 -14.31
N GLU A 353 -20.70 31.11 -14.41
CA GLU A 353 -19.68 30.06 -14.31
C GLU A 353 -19.64 29.45 -12.91
N ILE A 354 -19.70 30.28 -11.87
CA ILE A 354 -19.81 29.83 -10.47
C ILE A 354 -21.05 28.97 -10.28
N GLU A 355 -22.21 29.40 -10.80
CA GLU A 355 -23.45 28.64 -10.65
C GLU A 355 -23.42 27.32 -11.42
N SER A 356 -22.83 27.30 -12.61
CA SER A 356 -22.59 26.07 -13.38
C SER A 356 -21.69 25.09 -12.62
N VAL A 357 -20.56 25.55 -12.09
CA VAL A 357 -19.63 24.71 -11.30
C VAL A 357 -20.28 24.21 -10.01
N LYS A 358 -21.06 25.04 -9.33
CA LYS A 358 -21.86 24.60 -8.17
C LYS A 358 -22.85 23.51 -8.56
N GLY A 359 -23.56 23.66 -9.68
CA GLY A 359 -24.45 22.62 -10.20
C GLY A 359 -23.72 21.30 -10.51
N GLN A 360 -22.53 21.38 -11.11
CA GLN A 360 -21.69 20.21 -11.35
C GLN A 360 -21.24 19.54 -10.04
N ARG A 361 -20.84 20.33 -9.04
CA ARG A 361 -20.47 19.80 -7.73
C ARG A 361 -21.63 19.03 -7.09
N VAL A 362 -22.83 19.61 -7.06
CA VAL A 362 -24.02 18.94 -6.48
C VAL A 362 -24.35 17.65 -7.23
N SER A 363 -24.24 17.66 -8.56
CA SER A 363 -24.46 16.46 -9.38
C SER A 363 -23.44 15.35 -9.07
N LEU A 364 -22.15 15.71 -8.94
CA LEU A 364 -21.10 14.77 -8.56
C LEU A 364 -21.27 14.25 -7.14
N GLU A 365 -21.64 15.11 -6.18
CA GLU A 365 -21.94 14.69 -4.81
C GLU A 365 -23.11 13.70 -4.78
N THR A 366 -24.16 13.95 -5.57
CA THR A 366 -25.29 13.02 -5.69
C THR A 366 -24.84 11.67 -6.26
N GLN A 367 -24.05 11.67 -7.34
CA GLN A 367 -23.49 10.45 -7.94
C GLN A 367 -22.59 9.67 -6.96
N ILE A 368 -21.79 10.37 -6.16
CA ILE A 368 -20.96 9.73 -5.12
C ILE A 368 -21.86 9.06 -4.08
N THR A 369 -22.86 9.76 -3.56
CA THR A 369 -23.78 9.17 -2.57
C THR A 369 -24.56 7.99 -3.12
N GLU A 370 -25.00 8.04 -4.38
CA GLU A 370 -25.67 6.91 -5.05
C GLU A 370 -24.72 5.72 -5.22
N ALA A 371 -23.47 5.95 -5.63
CA ALA A 371 -22.46 4.92 -5.77
C ALA A 371 -22.08 4.30 -4.41
N GLU A 372 -21.98 5.10 -3.36
CA GLU A 372 -21.74 4.63 -1.99
C GLU A 372 -22.88 3.75 -1.49
N VAL A 373 -24.14 4.19 -1.62
CA VAL A 373 -25.32 3.41 -1.23
C VAL A 373 -25.41 2.11 -2.03
N HIS A 374 -25.19 2.16 -3.34
CA HIS A 374 -25.20 0.96 -4.19
C HIS A 374 -24.06 -0.01 -3.81
N GLY A 375 -22.86 0.52 -3.57
CA GLY A 375 -21.71 -0.25 -3.11
C GLY A 375 -21.96 -0.92 -1.77
N GLU A 376 -22.52 -0.19 -0.80
CA GLU A 376 -22.88 -0.72 0.51
C GLU A 376 -23.92 -1.84 0.39
N ALA A 377 -24.97 -1.64 -0.42
CA ALA A 377 -26.00 -2.66 -0.65
C ALA A 377 -25.41 -3.96 -1.24
N SER A 378 -24.50 -3.84 -2.20
CA SER A 378 -23.80 -5.00 -2.81
C SER A 378 -22.94 -5.76 -1.80
N VAL A 379 -22.23 -5.03 -0.92
CA VAL A 379 -21.45 -5.65 0.17
C VAL A 379 -22.37 -6.33 1.19
N GLN A 380 -23.48 -5.70 1.56
CA GLN A 380 -24.47 -6.31 2.46
C GLN A 380 -25.07 -7.59 1.86
N GLU A 381 -25.38 -7.61 0.56
CA GLU A 381 -25.86 -8.80 -0.14
C GLU A 381 -24.79 -9.91 -0.15
N ALA A 382 -23.55 -9.59 -0.51
CA ALA A 382 -22.45 -10.55 -0.52
C ALA A 382 -22.18 -11.15 0.87
N THR A 383 -22.17 -10.31 1.92
CA THR A 383 -21.99 -10.79 3.31
C THR A 383 -23.14 -11.67 3.78
N LEU A 384 -24.38 -11.33 3.41
CA LEU A 384 -25.54 -12.19 3.66
C LEU A 384 -25.39 -13.53 2.95
N ARG A 385 -24.95 -13.52 1.68
CA ARG A 385 -24.72 -14.75 0.91
C ARG A 385 -23.62 -15.63 1.51
N ILE A 386 -22.53 -15.03 1.99
CA ILE A 386 -21.47 -15.75 2.70
C ILE A 386 -22.05 -16.42 3.95
N ARG A 387 -22.80 -15.69 4.79
CA ARG A 387 -23.44 -16.25 6.00
C ARG A 387 -24.39 -17.41 5.67
N GLN A 388 -25.17 -17.29 4.59
CA GLN A 388 -26.02 -18.40 4.12
C GLN A 388 -25.21 -19.63 3.71
N LEU A 389 -24.07 -19.45 3.05
CA LEU A 389 -23.20 -20.56 2.66
C LEU A 389 -22.50 -21.19 3.87
N GLU A 390 -22.06 -20.39 4.84
CA GLU A 390 -21.47 -20.87 6.09
C GLU A 390 -22.46 -21.70 6.91
N THR A 391 -23.71 -21.24 7.02
CA THR A 391 -24.77 -21.99 7.71
C THR A 391 -25.13 -23.29 6.99
N ALA A 392 -25.21 -23.27 5.66
CA ALA A 392 -25.41 -24.48 4.86
C ALA A 392 -24.25 -25.47 5.00
N LEU A 393 -23.00 -24.99 4.99
CA LEU A 393 -21.80 -25.80 5.22
C LEU A 393 -21.83 -26.43 6.62
N GLN A 394 -22.18 -25.67 7.65
CA GLN A 394 -22.27 -26.17 9.01
C GLN A 394 -23.35 -27.24 9.15
N LYS A 395 -24.51 -27.05 8.53
CA LYS A 395 -25.58 -28.06 8.49
C LYS A 395 -25.11 -29.33 7.77
N ALA A 396 -24.45 -29.20 6.62
CA ALA A 396 -23.91 -30.36 5.89
C ALA A 396 -22.86 -31.13 6.71
N LYS A 397 -22.00 -30.43 7.47
CA LYS A 397 -21.05 -31.06 8.40
C LYS A 397 -21.76 -31.83 9.52
N GLN A 398 -22.82 -31.26 10.10
CA GLN A 398 -23.64 -31.94 11.11
C GLN A 398 -24.34 -33.17 10.55
N ASP A 399 -24.92 -33.07 9.35
CA ASP A 399 -25.55 -34.21 8.66
C ASP A 399 -24.54 -35.31 8.34
N MET A 400 -23.32 -34.97 7.90
CA MET A 400 -22.25 -35.94 7.65
C MET A 400 -21.83 -36.64 8.96
N ALA A 401 -21.64 -35.89 10.05
CA ALA A 401 -21.33 -36.47 11.35
C ALA A 401 -22.42 -37.43 11.82
N ARG A 402 -23.70 -37.07 11.63
CA ARG A 402 -24.84 -37.94 11.93
C ARG A 402 -24.82 -39.21 11.09
N GLN A 403 -24.59 -39.12 9.78
CA GLN A 403 -24.47 -40.30 8.91
C GLN A 403 -23.35 -41.23 9.36
N VAL A 404 -22.17 -40.70 9.72
CA VAL A 404 -21.05 -41.51 10.23
C VAL A 404 -21.45 -42.26 11.49
N HIS A 405 -22.18 -41.63 12.42
CA HIS A 405 -22.72 -42.31 13.60
C HIS A 405 -23.72 -43.40 13.23
N GLU A 406 -24.70 -43.11 12.37
CA GLU A 406 -25.69 -44.09 11.89
C GLU A 406 -25.01 -45.29 11.19
N TYR A 407 -23.95 -45.06 10.40
CA TYR A 407 -23.16 -46.14 9.77
C TYR A 407 -22.38 -46.97 10.79
N GLN A 408 -21.80 -46.35 11.82
CA GLN A 408 -21.10 -47.05 12.88
C GLN A 408 -22.06 -47.96 13.67
N ASP A 409 -23.26 -47.46 13.98
CA ASP A 409 -24.29 -48.24 14.66
C ASP A 409 -24.75 -49.43 13.81
N LEU A 410 -24.97 -49.22 12.51
CA LEU A 410 -25.32 -50.30 11.59
C LEU A 410 -24.20 -51.35 11.46
N MET A 411 -22.93 -50.91 11.43
CA MET A 411 -21.78 -51.82 11.44
C MET A 411 -21.76 -52.66 12.73
N ASN A 412 -22.00 -52.04 13.88
CA ASN A 412 -22.06 -52.76 15.16
C ASN A 412 -23.16 -53.84 15.15
N VAL A 413 -24.35 -53.52 14.62
CA VAL A 413 -25.44 -54.50 14.44
C VAL A 413 -25.03 -55.61 13.48
N LYS A 414 -24.37 -55.28 12.36
CA LYS A 414 -23.88 -56.27 11.40
C LYS A 414 -22.88 -57.24 12.04
N LEU A 415 -21.93 -56.72 12.83
CA LEU A 415 -20.97 -57.55 13.55
C LEU A 415 -21.65 -58.47 14.57
N ALA A 416 -22.67 -57.97 15.29
CA ALA A 416 -23.46 -58.81 16.20
C ALA A 416 -24.18 -59.94 15.43
N LEU A 417 -24.80 -59.64 14.29
CA LEU A 417 -25.45 -60.63 13.43
C LEU A 417 -24.47 -61.66 12.87
N ASP A 418 -23.25 -61.26 12.47
CA ASP A 418 -22.22 -62.21 12.02
C ASP A 418 -21.83 -63.18 13.13
N ILE A 419 -21.71 -62.68 14.37
CA ILE A 419 -21.44 -63.51 15.55
C ILE A 419 -22.58 -64.51 15.75
N GLU A 420 -23.83 -64.05 15.70
CA GLU A 420 -25.01 -64.93 15.79
C GLU A 420 -24.99 -66.01 14.70
N ILE A 421 -24.77 -65.65 13.43
CA ILE A 421 -24.68 -66.61 12.31
C ILE A 421 -23.55 -67.61 12.54
N ALA A 422 -22.38 -67.17 12.99
CA ALA A 422 -21.26 -68.04 13.30
C ALA A 422 -21.61 -69.02 14.43
N THR A 423 -22.32 -68.57 15.46
CA THR A 423 -22.80 -69.44 16.54
C THR A 423 -23.85 -70.45 16.04
N TYR A 424 -24.81 -70.03 15.21
CA TYR A 424 -25.80 -70.93 14.59
C TYR A 424 -25.13 -71.98 13.70
N ARG A 425 -24.14 -71.60 12.88
CA ARG A 425 -23.36 -72.55 12.07
C ARG A 425 -22.64 -73.59 12.92
N LYS A 426 -21.98 -73.16 14.00
CA LYS A 426 -21.28 -74.07 14.93
C LYS A 426 -22.22 -75.06 15.61
N LEU A 427 -23.43 -74.62 15.98
CA LEU A 427 -24.46 -75.51 16.54
C LEU A 427 -24.93 -76.54 15.49
N LEU A 428 -25.14 -76.10 14.25
CA LEU A 428 -25.53 -76.97 13.13
C LEU A 428 -24.46 -78.03 12.82
N GLU A 429 -23.19 -77.63 12.73
CA GLU A 429 -22.07 -78.56 12.53
C GLU A 429 -21.99 -79.60 13.67
N GLY A 430 -22.27 -79.18 14.92
CA GLY A 430 -22.38 -80.11 16.05
C GLY A 430 -23.55 -81.10 15.94
N GLU A 431 -24.66 -80.71 15.30
CA GLU A 431 -25.80 -81.58 15.00
C GLU A 431 -25.52 -82.55 13.85
N GLU A 432 -24.83 -82.09 12.80
CA GLU A 432 -24.39 -82.95 11.71
C GLU A 432 -23.38 -83.99 12.18
N ILE A 433 -22.43 -83.63 13.05
CA ILE A 433 -21.49 -84.58 13.66
C ILE A 433 -22.26 -85.63 14.49
N ARG A 434 -23.28 -85.23 15.27
CA ARG A 434 -24.15 -86.17 16.00
C ARG A 434 -24.92 -87.10 15.06
N SER A 435 -25.49 -86.56 14.00
CA SER A 435 -26.28 -87.31 13.02
C SER A 435 -25.42 -88.30 12.23
N VAL A 436 -24.21 -87.90 11.82
CA VAL A 436 -23.23 -88.78 11.16
C VAL A 436 -22.74 -89.88 12.11
N THR A 437 -22.52 -89.55 13.39
CA THR A 437 -22.12 -90.53 14.41
C THR A 437 -23.23 -91.53 14.68
N LEU A 438 -24.49 -91.08 14.80
CA LEU A 438 -25.66 -91.95 14.91
C LEU A 438 -25.84 -92.82 13.66
N SER A 439 -25.71 -92.25 12.46
CA SER A 439 -25.83 -93.02 11.21
C SER A 439 -24.72 -94.06 11.04
N ARG A 440 -23.51 -93.84 11.59
CA ARG A 440 -22.44 -94.84 11.67
C ARG A 440 -22.63 -95.89 12.77
N PHE A 441 -23.47 -95.63 13.75
CA PHE A 441 -23.79 -96.59 14.81
C PHE A 441 -24.91 -97.56 14.39
N PHE A 442 -25.72 -97.16 13.40
CA PHE A 442 -26.84 -97.95 12.85
C PHE A 442 -26.54 -98.61 11.49
N SER A 443 -25.31 -98.52 11.00
CA SER A 443 -24.79 -99.29 9.84
C SER A 443 -23.69 -100.23 10.30
#